data_AF-A0A535YWW1-F1
#
_entry.id   AF-A0A535YWW1-F1
#
_cell.length_a   1.000
_cell.length_b   1.000
_cell.length_c   1.000
_cell.angle_alpha   90.00
_cell.angle_beta   90.00
_cell.angle_gamma   90.00
#
_symmetry.space_group_name_H-M   'P 1'
#
loop_
_entity.id
_entity.type
_entity.pdbx_description
1 polymer ?
#
loop_
_entity_poly.entity_id
_entity_poly.type
_entity_poly.pdbx_seq_one_letter_code
_entity_poly.pdbx_strand_id
1 'polypeptide(L)'
;MAAKSSAISKLGDLLRNPAFRDEFVVNYAAALSNHKIDESSLPATTLATLRGMGDSELKAVANLNISMDADKVSPELKSQMV
;
A
#
# COMPACT_ATOMS: atom_id res chain seq x y z
N MET A 1 3.03 22.22 -1.25
CA MET A 1 2.13 21.21 -0.65
C MET A 1 2.61 19.81 -1.09
N ALA A 2 3.41 19.11 -0.27
CA ALA A 2 4.07 17.85 -0.69
C ALA A 2 4.06 16.75 0.40
N ALA A 3 3.12 16.79 1.34
CA ALA A 3 3.09 15.82 2.45
C ALA A 3 2.17 14.60 2.20
N LYS A 4 1.13 14.73 1.36
CA LYS A 4 0.13 13.67 1.16
C LYS A 4 0.64 12.45 0.39
N SER A 5 1.56 12.62 -0.55
CA SER A 5 2.10 11.48 -1.32
C SER A 5 2.98 10.54 -0.47
N SER A 6 3.63 11.04 0.59
CA SER A 6 4.56 10.20 1.36
C SER A 6 3.86 9.16 2.26
N ALA A 7 2.71 9.50 2.84
CA ALA A 7 2.00 8.62 3.77
C ALA A 7 1.38 7.40 3.06
N ILE A 8 0.72 7.62 1.92
CA ILE A 8 0.12 6.54 1.11
C ILE A 8 1.21 5.63 0.55
N SER A 9 2.33 6.18 0.05
CA SER A 9 3.44 5.37 -0.45
C SER A 9 4.08 4.54 0.67
N LYS A 10 4.27 5.10 1.87
CA LYS A 10 4.74 4.35 3.04
C LYS A 10 3.78 3.25 3.45
N LEU A 11 2.47 3.54 3.47
CA LEU A 11 1.45 2.54 3.77
C LEU A 11 1.48 1.40 2.75
N GLY A 12 1.55 1.71 1.46
CA GLY A 12 1.66 0.71 0.40
C GLY A 12 2.89 -0.18 0.52
N ASP A 13 4.04 0.38 0.95
CA ASP A 13 5.25 -0.41 1.20
C ASP A 13 5.13 -1.28 2.45
N LEU A 14 4.57 -0.75 3.55
CA LEU A 14 4.32 -1.50 4.76
C LEU A 14 3.32 -2.64 4.55
N LEU A 15 2.29 -2.45 3.72
CA LEU A 15 1.35 -3.51 3.35
C LEU A 15 2.02 -4.68 2.63
N ARG A 16 3.26 -4.54 2.12
CA ARG A 16 4.03 -5.69 1.60
C ARG A 16 4.56 -6.55 2.74
N ASN A 17 4.86 -5.95 3.89
CA ASN A 17 5.34 -6.66 5.07
C ASN A 17 4.20 -7.49 5.70
N PRO A 18 4.34 -8.82 5.77
CA PRO A 18 3.33 -9.68 6.38
C PRO A 18 3.10 -9.37 7.86
N ALA A 19 4.13 -8.98 8.61
CA ALA A 19 3.97 -8.64 10.03
C ALA A 19 3.09 -7.39 10.22
N PHE A 20 3.30 -6.37 9.38
CA PHE A 20 2.48 -5.17 9.39
C PHE A 20 1.03 -5.48 9.00
N ARG A 21 0.80 -6.34 7.99
CA ARG A 21 -0.55 -6.74 7.61
C ARG A 21 -1.29 -7.45 8.74
N ASP A 22 -0.62 -8.36 9.45
CA ASP A 22 -1.19 -9.07 10.59
C ASP A 22 -1.58 -8.08 11.71
N GLU A 23 -0.66 -7.18 12.07
CA GLU A 23 -0.94 -6.10 13.03
C GLU A 23 -2.06 -5.18 12.56
N PHE A 24 -2.13 -4.87 11.27
CA PHE A 24 -3.12 -3.97 10.69
C PHE A 24 -4.53 -4.58 10.70
N VAL A 25 -4.65 -5.88 10.42
CA VAL A 25 -5.92 -6.62 10.47
C VAL A 25 -6.43 -6.71 11.91
N VAL A 26 -5.54 -6.91 12.88
CA VAL A 26 -5.91 -6.97 14.30
C VAL A 26 -6.26 -5.59 14.84
N ASN A 27 -5.41 -4.59 14.59
CA ASN A 27 -5.61 -3.21 15.04
C ASN A 27 -4.84 -2.22 14.15
N TYR A 28 -5.50 -1.77 13.09
CA TYR A 28 -4.93 -0.82 12.14
C TYR A 28 -4.44 0.50 12.78
N ALA A 29 -5.11 1.01 13.81
CA ALA A 29 -4.72 2.26 14.46
C ALA A 29 -3.38 2.10 15.22
N ALA A 30 -3.21 0.96 15.91
CA ALA A 30 -1.95 0.62 16.56
C ALA A 30 -0.83 0.39 15.54
N ALA A 31 -1.11 -0.35 14.44
CA ALA A 31 -0.16 -0.59 13.38
C ALA A 31 0.35 0.71 12.73
N LEU A 32 -0.57 1.64 12.40
CA LEU A 32 -0.20 2.95 11.86
C LEU A 32 0.65 3.75 12.86
N SER A 33 0.26 3.77 14.13
CA SER A 33 0.98 4.51 15.18
C SER A 33 2.40 3.94 15.44
N ASN A 34 2.54 2.62 15.52
CA ASN A 34 3.82 1.91 15.65
C ASN A 34 4.79 2.28 14.53
N HIS A 35 4.27 2.43 13.32
CA HIS A 35 5.04 2.78 12.13
C HIS A 35 5.12 4.29 11.86
N LYS A 36 4.67 5.13 12.81
CA LYS A 36 4.67 6.60 12.71
C LYS A 36 3.97 7.10 11.45
N ILE A 37 2.90 6.42 11.03
CA ILE A 37 1.99 6.89 9.98
C ILE A 37 0.86 7.66 10.64
N ASP A 38 0.74 8.92 10.24
CA ASP A 38 -0.35 9.78 10.66
C ASP A 38 -1.63 9.45 9.88
N GLU A 39 -2.67 9.03 10.60
CA GLU A 39 -3.97 8.65 10.01
C GLU A 39 -4.61 9.82 9.25
N SER A 40 -4.46 11.05 9.76
CA SER A 40 -4.99 12.26 9.14
C SER A 40 -4.32 12.60 7.81
N SER A 41 -3.12 12.06 7.58
CA SER A 41 -2.37 12.18 6.33
C SER A 41 -2.84 11.19 5.26
N LEU A 42 -3.64 10.19 5.65
CA LEU A 42 -4.25 9.23 4.74
C LEU A 42 -5.67 9.66 4.34
N PRO A 43 -6.12 9.29 3.13
CA PRO A 43 -7.51 9.52 2.74
C PRO A 43 -8.43 8.63 3.58
N ALA A 44 -9.50 9.21 4.14
CA ALA A 44 -10.51 8.46 4.90
C ALA A 44 -11.08 7.27 4.10
N THR A 45 -11.27 7.46 2.79
CA THR A 45 -11.73 6.38 1.88
C THR A 45 -10.73 5.22 1.82
N THR A 46 -9.43 5.49 1.76
CA THR A 46 -8.39 4.45 1.71
C THR A 46 -8.40 3.62 3.00
N LEU A 47 -8.49 4.27 4.16
CA LEU A 47 -8.56 3.58 5.44
C LEU A 47 -9.84 2.75 5.59
N ALA A 48 -10.99 3.29 5.17
CA ALA A 48 -12.25 2.56 5.19
C ALA A 48 -12.21 1.29 4.32
N THR A 49 -11.62 1.39 3.12
CA THR A 49 -11.43 0.24 2.23
C THR A 49 -10.48 -0.80 2.84
N LEU A 50 -9.33 -0.38 3.37
CA LEU A 50 -8.34 -1.31 3.94
C LEU A 50 -8.83 -1.96 5.23
N ARG A 51 -9.64 -1.28 6.04
CA ARG A 51 -10.21 -1.83 7.29
C ARG A 51 -11.18 -2.99 7.02
N GLY A 52 -11.80 -3.01 5.84
CA GLY A 52 -12.68 -4.11 5.43
C GLY A 52 -11.94 -5.32 4.84
N MET A 53 -10.63 -5.23 4.65
CA MET A 53 -9.81 -6.22 3.94
C MET A 53 -9.06 -7.12 4.91
N GLY A 54 -9.04 -8.43 4.62
CA GLY A 54 -8.17 -9.39 5.31
C GLY A 54 -6.72 -9.36 4.78
N ASP A 55 -5.81 -10.09 5.44
CA ASP A 55 -4.38 -10.14 5.06
C ASP A 55 -4.15 -10.41 3.57
N SER A 56 -4.88 -11.38 3.00
CA SER A 56 -4.72 -11.78 1.59
C SER A 56 -5.16 -10.68 0.62
N GLU A 57 -6.17 -9.89 0.98
CA GLU A 57 -6.66 -8.76 0.19
C GLU A 57 -5.69 -7.58 0.30
N LEU A 58 -5.21 -7.28 1.52
CA LEU A 58 -4.17 -6.28 1.76
C LEU A 58 -2.89 -6.59 0.97
N LYS A 59 -2.50 -7.87 0.92
CA LYS A 59 -1.38 -8.34 0.08
C LYS A 59 -1.63 -8.10 -1.40
N ALA A 60 -2.84 -8.40 -1.88
CA ALA A 60 -3.21 -8.17 -3.26
C ALA A 60 -3.16 -6.68 -3.63
N VAL A 61 -3.65 -5.80 -2.75
CA VAL A 61 -3.57 -4.34 -2.92
C VAL A 61 -2.13 -3.85 -2.95
N ALA A 62 -1.28 -4.34 -2.04
CA ALA A 62 0.14 -4.00 -2.01
C ALA A 62 0.88 -4.40 -3.31
N ASN A 63 0.47 -5.53 -3.91
CA ASN A 63 1.01 -6.02 -5.17
C ASN A 63 0.43 -5.30 -6.40
N LEU A 64 -0.85 -4.94 -6.40
CA LEU A 64 -1.46 -4.15 -7.48
C LEU A 64 -0.82 -2.76 -7.60
N ASN A 65 -0.43 -2.16 -6.47
CA ASN A 65 0.32 -0.91 -6.46
C ASN A 65 1.73 -1.05 -7.08
N ILE A 66 2.33 -2.27 -7.08
CA ILE A 66 3.55 -2.55 -7.83
C ILE A 66 3.27 -2.58 -9.32
N SER A 67 2.18 -3.23 -9.75
CA SER A 67 1.87 -3.37 -11.18
C SER A 67 1.56 -2.02 -11.86
N MET A 68 1.02 -1.03 -11.15
CA MET A 68 0.79 0.32 -11.72
C MET A 68 2.07 1.17 -11.83
N ASP A 69 3.06 0.98 -10.95
CA ASP A 69 4.38 1.66 -11.06
C ASP A 69 5.36 0.86 -11.94
N ALA A 70 5.24 -0.47 -11.99
CA ALA A 70 6.02 -1.33 -12.87
C ALA A 70 5.60 -1.18 -14.34
N ASP A 71 4.40 -0.67 -14.63
CA ASP A 71 4.00 -0.30 -16.00
C ASP A 71 4.78 0.93 -16.53
N LYS A 72 5.47 1.67 -15.66
CA LYS A 72 6.49 2.66 -16.09
C LYS A 72 7.89 2.07 -16.29
N VAL A 73 8.08 0.79 -15.96
CA VAL A 73 9.35 0.06 -16.12
C VAL A 73 9.15 -1.13 -17.05
N SER A 74 8.60 -0.89 -18.24
CA SER A 74 8.94 -1.66 -19.44
C SER A 74 8.51 -0.95 -20.73
N PRO A 75 9.28 0.03 -21.22
CA PRO A 75 9.41 0.19 -22.66
C PRO A 75 10.18 -0.98 -23.30
N GLU A 76 10.85 -1.86 -22.53
CA GLU A 76 11.66 -2.96 -23.09
C GLU A 76 10.90 -4.24 -23.47
N LEU A 77 9.63 -4.42 -23.10
CA LEU A 77 8.79 -5.49 -23.66
C LEU A 77 8.09 -5.09 -24.97
N LYS A 78 8.57 -4.03 -25.64
CA LYS A 78 8.22 -3.74 -27.04
C LYS A 78 9.11 -4.48 -28.05
N SER A 79 10.03 -5.35 -27.61
CA SER A 79 10.59 -6.41 -28.45
C SER A 79 9.82 -7.71 -28.26
N GLN A 80 8.55 -7.68 -28.64
CA GLN A 80 7.99 -8.84 -29.31
C GLN A 80 8.65 -8.92 -30.68
N MET A 81 9.00 -10.15 -31.10
CA MET A 81 8.91 -10.58 -32.49
C MET A 81 9.84 -9.87 -33.48
N VAL A 82 11.09 -10.34 -33.54
CA VAL A 82 11.76 -10.74 -34.80
C VAL A 82 12.80 -11.81 -34.51
#